data_AF-V5GVM7-F1
#
_entry.id   AF-V5GVM7-F1
#
_cell.length_a   1.000
_cell.length_b   1.000
_cell.length_c   1.000
_cell.angle_alpha   90.00
_cell.angle_beta   90.00
_cell.angle_gamma   90.00
#
_symmetry.space_group_name_H-M   'P 1'
#
loop_
_entity.id
_entity.type
_entity.pdbx_description
1 polymer ?
#
loop_
_entity_poly.entity_id
_entity_poly.type
_entity_poly.pdbx_seq_one_letter_code
_entity_poly.pdbx_strand_id
1 'polypeptide(L)'
;FCIYLFLVGGRLLYETLHANMKNAIPSVTTLFRGIDTSNIEEGILRFEQLNNFLEQRHLPKVVWLSEDATKISGKIVYNPKNNQVIGFVLPQEDGLPKANYFPATNIETIKQYFENEKKAEYVYVIMAQVPISNSPSFCLMLFGTDNRFNHEDIINRWTRIKQEAGRWGIQILGISSDGDPRLLKAMKIL
;
A
#
# COMPACT_ATOMS: atom_id res chain seq x y z
N PHE A 1 -1.00 12.80 -19.80
CA PHE A 1 -2.35 13.09 -20.33
C PHE A 1 -3.19 11.83 -20.54
N CYS A 2 -2.83 10.93 -21.48
CA CYS A 2 -3.66 9.76 -21.81
C CYS A 2 -3.97 8.83 -20.62
N ILE A 3 -2.98 8.58 -19.74
CA ILE A 3 -3.19 7.81 -18.49
C ILE A 3 -4.22 8.49 -17.59
N TYR A 4 -4.12 9.80 -17.39
CA TYR A 4 -5.08 10.57 -16.60
C TYR A 4 -6.49 10.51 -17.18
N LEU A 5 -6.62 10.67 -18.51
CA LEU A 5 -7.89 10.54 -19.22
C LEU A 5 -8.51 9.15 -19.02
N PHE A 6 -7.71 8.08 -19.08
CA PHE A 6 -8.17 6.72 -18.84
C PHE A 6 -8.63 6.51 -17.38
N LEU A 7 -7.88 7.02 -16.40
CA LEU A 7 -8.20 6.85 -14.98
C LEU A 7 -9.44 7.62 -14.55
N VAL A 8 -9.60 8.87 -15.02
CA VAL A 8 -10.73 9.74 -14.64
C VAL A 8 -11.96 9.48 -15.50
N GLY A 9 -11.77 9.33 -16.82
CA GLY A 9 -12.86 9.14 -17.78
C GLY A 9 -13.33 7.70 -17.91
N GLY A 10 -12.54 6.74 -17.43
CA GLY A 10 -12.82 5.33 -17.53
C GLY A 10 -12.54 4.74 -18.92
N ARG A 11 -12.55 3.42 -18.97
CA ARG A 11 -12.21 2.64 -20.17
C ARG A 11 -13.12 2.95 -21.36
N LEU A 12 -14.44 3.02 -21.12
CA LEU A 12 -15.42 3.25 -22.18
C LEU A 12 -15.17 4.58 -22.91
N LEU A 13 -15.02 5.68 -22.16
CA LEU A 13 -14.71 6.98 -22.74
C LEU A 13 -13.41 6.93 -23.55
N TYR A 14 -12.36 6.33 -22.98
CA TYR A 14 -11.06 6.25 -23.62
C TYR A 14 -11.12 5.47 -24.94
N GLU A 15 -11.81 4.32 -24.97
CA GLU A 15 -11.98 3.50 -26.18
C GLU A 15 -12.85 4.22 -27.22
N THR A 16 -13.92 4.92 -26.82
CA THR A 16 -14.72 5.76 -27.72
C THR A 16 -13.86 6.85 -28.36
N LEU A 17 -13.05 7.55 -27.58
CA LEU A 17 -12.14 8.59 -28.08
C LEU A 17 -11.08 8.01 -29.02
N HIS A 18 -10.53 6.84 -28.72
CA HIS A 18 -9.53 6.18 -29.57
C HIS A 18 -10.11 5.76 -30.92
N ALA A 19 -11.35 5.25 -30.93
CA ALA A 19 -12.04 4.85 -32.16
C ALA A 19 -12.39 6.04 -33.07
N ASN A 20 -12.76 7.18 -32.48
CA ASN A 20 -13.18 8.37 -33.21
C ASN A 20 -12.03 9.30 -33.60
N MET A 21 -10.94 9.33 -32.81
CA MET A 21 -9.75 10.15 -33.08
C MET A 21 -8.58 9.28 -33.52
N LYS A 22 -8.64 8.82 -34.78
CA LYS A 22 -7.61 7.95 -35.36
C LYS A 22 -6.22 8.59 -35.24
N ASN A 23 -5.26 7.82 -34.73
CA ASN A 23 -3.87 8.20 -34.51
C ASN A 23 -3.63 9.37 -33.52
N ALA A 24 -4.65 9.87 -32.83
CA ALA A 24 -4.50 10.97 -31.87
C ALA A 24 -4.11 10.49 -30.46
N ILE A 25 -4.60 9.31 -30.05
CA ILE A 25 -4.31 8.74 -28.73
C ILE A 25 -3.87 7.27 -28.83
N PRO A 26 -2.96 6.82 -27.95
CA PRO A 26 -2.42 5.47 -27.99
C PRO A 26 -3.48 4.42 -27.65
N SER A 27 -3.27 3.18 -28.13
CA SER A 27 -4.13 2.05 -27.78
C SER A 27 -4.08 1.74 -26.28
N VAL A 28 -5.12 1.10 -25.76
CA VAL A 28 -5.20 0.69 -24.35
C VAL A 28 -4.00 -0.18 -23.95
N THR A 29 -3.57 -1.10 -24.82
CA THR A 29 -2.37 -1.93 -24.57
C THR A 29 -1.11 -1.08 -24.42
N THR A 30 -0.93 -0.07 -25.26
CA THR A 30 0.22 0.85 -25.18
C THR A 30 0.15 1.70 -23.92
N LEU A 31 -1.06 2.13 -23.55
CA LEU A 31 -1.30 2.87 -22.32
C LEU A 31 -0.93 2.05 -21.09
N PHE A 32 -1.34 0.78 -21.01
CA PHE A 32 -0.96 -0.11 -19.89
C PHE A 32 0.53 -0.41 -19.83
N ARG A 33 1.25 -0.44 -20.96
CA ARG A 33 2.72 -0.52 -20.95
C ARG A 33 3.38 0.72 -20.34
N GLY A 34 2.74 1.88 -20.49
CA GLY A 34 3.20 3.14 -19.89
C GLY A 34 2.69 3.38 -18.46
N ILE A 35 1.68 2.64 -18.00
CA ILE A 35 1.30 2.62 -16.59
C ILE A 35 2.33 1.78 -15.86
N ASP A 36 3.27 2.47 -15.22
CA ASP A 36 4.17 1.85 -14.28
C ASP A 36 3.41 1.51 -12.99
N THR A 37 2.79 0.33 -12.92
CA THR A 37 2.15 -0.20 -11.69
C THR A 37 3.16 -0.59 -10.63
N SER A 38 4.45 -0.37 -10.86
CA SER A 38 5.51 -1.13 -10.22
C SER A 38 6.04 -0.54 -8.92
N ASN A 39 5.37 0.49 -8.38
CA ASN A 39 5.89 1.32 -7.28
C ASN A 39 5.29 1.03 -5.90
N ILE A 40 4.39 0.05 -5.78
CA ILE A 40 3.79 -0.31 -4.49
C ILE A 40 4.04 -1.79 -4.25
N GLU A 41 4.97 -2.06 -3.33
CA GLU A 41 5.30 -3.40 -2.85
C GLU A 41 4.62 -3.66 -1.51
N GLU A 42 4.17 -4.90 -1.33
CA GLU A 42 3.46 -5.32 -0.13
C GLU A 42 4.37 -5.29 1.10
N GLY A 43 3.91 -4.64 2.17
CA GLY A 43 4.62 -4.59 3.45
C GLY A 43 5.85 -3.66 3.48
N ILE A 44 6.07 -2.84 2.45
CA ILE A 44 7.19 -1.89 2.42
C ILE A 44 6.71 -0.48 2.80
N LEU A 45 7.43 0.17 3.73
CA LEU A 45 7.23 1.58 4.07
C LEU A 45 7.85 2.49 3.00
N ARG A 46 7.03 3.36 2.42
CA ARG A 46 7.38 4.18 1.26
C ARG A 46 7.78 5.61 1.64
N PHE A 47 8.64 5.77 2.65
CA PHE A 47 9.03 7.09 3.15
C PHE A 47 9.87 7.91 2.17
N GLU A 48 10.70 7.26 1.36
CA GLU A 48 11.42 7.92 0.26
C GLU A 48 10.43 8.56 -0.72
N GLN A 49 9.45 7.77 -1.16
CA GLN A 49 8.43 8.21 -2.12
C GLN A 49 7.50 9.26 -1.49
N LEU A 50 7.20 9.15 -0.19
CA LEU A 50 6.49 10.18 0.55
C LEU A 50 7.29 11.49 0.60
N ASN A 51 8.59 11.43 0.89
CA ASN A 51 9.45 12.62 0.90
C ASN A 51 9.44 13.32 -0.47
N ASN A 52 9.64 12.56 -1.54
CA ASN A 52 9.58 13.07 -2.91
C ASN A 52 8.20 13.66 -3.24
N PHE A 53 7.12 13.01 -2.79
CA PHE A 53 5.75 13.47 -2.98
C PHE A 53 5.51 14.84 -2.32
N LEU A 54 6.02 15.03 -1.10
CA LEU A 54 5.91 16.27 -0.34
C LEU A 54 6.74 17.39 -0.98
N GLU A 55 8.00 17.11 -1.33
CA GLU A 55 8.91 18.08 -1.95
C GLU A 55 8.40 18.58 -3.30
N GLN A 56 7.95 17.67 -4.17
CA GLN A 56 7.39 18.03 -5.48
C GLN A 56 6.13 18.90 -5.40
N ARG A 57 5.43 18.89 -4.27
CA ARG A 57 4.20 19.66 -4.05
C ARG A 57 4.40 20.85 -3.13
N HIS A 58 5.64 21.12 -2.71
CA HIS A 58 5.98 22.15 -1.73
C HIS A 58 5.15 22.04 -0.44
N LEU A 59 4.87 20.81 0.00
CA LEU A 59 4.15 20.53 1.23
C LEU A 59 5.12 20.42 2.42
N PRO A 60 4.72 20.79 3.64
CA PRO A 60 5.56 20.61 4.82
C PRO A 60 5.80 19.13 5.10
N LYS A 61 6.98 18.81 5.67
CA LYS A 61 7.36 17.47 6.11
C LYS A 61 6.71 17.08 7.44
N VAL A 62 5.40 17.32 7.54
CA VAL A 62 4.58 17.08 8.72
C VAL A 62 3.32 16.37 8.27
N VAL A 63 3.08 15.16 8.79
CA VAL A 63 1.97 14.31 8.36
C VAL A 63 1.18 13.77 9.55
N TRP A 64 -0.08 13.50 9.29
CA TRP A 64 -0.98 12.68 10.10
C TRP A 64 -1.12 11.32 9.41
N LEU A 65 -1.11 10.24 10.18
CA LEU A 65 -1.35 8.90 9.64
C LEU A 65 -2.75 8.41 9.94
N SER A 66 -3.37 7.75 8.97
CA SER A 66 -4.64 7.06 9.14
C SER A 66 -4.48 5.61 8.71
N GLU A 67 -4.87 4.68 9.56
CA GLU A 67 -4.83 3.25 9.25
C GLU A 67 -6.22 2.61 9.31
N ASP A 68 -6.46 1.66 8.40
CA ASP A 68 -7.71 0.91 8.31
C ASP A 68 -7.48 -0.44 7.60
N ALA A 69 -8.39 -1.38 7.82
CA ALA A 69 -8.39 -2.70 7.19
C ALA A 69 -9.66 -2.89 6.34
N THR A 70 -9.49 -3.11 5.04
CA THR A 70 -10.61 -3.43 4.15
C THR A 70 -10.63 -4.91 3.81
N LYS A 71 -11.80 -5.55 3.92
CA LYS A 71 -11.99 -6.95 3.54
C LYS A 71 -11.75 -7.14 2.05
N ILE A 72 -11.01 -8.17 1.69
CA ILE A 72 -10.74 -8.55 0.30
C ILE A 72 -11.23 -9.98 0.02
N SER A 73 -11.73 -10.20 -1.19
CA SER A 73 -12.00 -11.55 -1.73
C SER A 73 -10.79 -12.10 -2.50
N GLY A 74 -9.62 -11.48 -2.32
CA GLY A 74 -8.45 -11.52 -3.21
C GLY A 74 -8.02 -12.91 -3.62
N LYS A 75 -7.38 -13.04 -4.78
CA LYS A 75 -6.77 -14.30 -5.24
C LYS A 75 -5.30 -14.28 -4.86
N ILE A 76 -4.74 -15.46 -4.59
CA ILE A 76 -3.29 -15.63 -4.50
C ILE A 76 -2.74 -15.52 -5.93
N VAL A 77 -1.76 -14.64 -6.13
CA VAL A 77 -1.20 -14.33 -7.45
C VAL A 77 0.31 -14.38 -7.42
N TYR A 78 0.89 -14.80 -8.53
CA TYR A 78 2.33 -14.69 -8.74
C TYR A 78 2.68 -13.30 -9.29
N ASN A 79 3.64 -12.64 -8.66
CA ASN A 79 4.23 -11.41 -9.16
C ASN A 79 5.58 -11.71 -9.85
N PRO A 80 5.64 -11.62 -11.18
CA PRO A 80 6.87 -11.91 -11.92
C PRO A 80 7.97 -10.85 -11.72
N LYS A 81 7.63 -9.64 -11.26
CA LYS A 81 8.62 -8.55 -11.12
C LYS A 81 9.63 -8.84 -10.00
N ASN A 82 9.14 -9.30 -8.85
CA ASN A 82 9.96 -9.59 -7.66
C ASN A 82 10.07 -11.09 -7.36
N ASN A 83 9.53 -11.94 -8.23
CA ASN A 83 9.47 -13.39 -8.06
C ASN A 83 8.84 -13.80 -6.72
N GLN A 84 7.66 -13.23 -6.40
CA GLN A 84 6.94 -13.45 -5.14
C GLN A 84 5.54 -14.01 -5.38
N VAL A 85 5.03 -14.76 -4.41
CA VAL A 85 3.62 -15.13 -4.32
C VAL A 85 2.92 -14.16 -3.36
N ILE A 86 1.92 -13.44 -3.85
CA ILE A 86 1.19 -12.39 -3.11
C ILE A 86 -0.21 -12.91 -2.76
N GLY A 87 -0.70 -12.54 -1.57
CA GLY A 87 -2.08 -12.84 -1.12
C GLY A 87 -2.17 -13.78 0.09
N PHE A 88 -1.03 -14.20 0.65
CA PHE A 88 -0.96 -14.82 1.97
C PHE A 88 -0.80 -13.76 3.06
N VAL A 89 -1.10 -14.11 4.31
CA VAL A 89 -0.85 -13.25 5.47
C VAL A 89 0.67 -13.10 5.66
N LEU A 90 1.17 -11.86 5.66
CA LEU A 90 2.57 -11.61 5.96
C LEU A 90 2.83 -11.77 7.46
N PRO A 91 3.88 -12.52 7.86
CA PRO A 91 4.33 -12.53 9.25
C PRO A 91 4.73 -11.13 9.70
N GLN A 92 4.48 -10.83 10.98
CA GLN A 92 4.89 -9.56 11.57
C GLN A 92 6.19 -9.71 12.34
N GLU A 93 7.08 -8.74 12.19
CA GLU A 93 8.36 -8.58 12.89
C GLU A 93 8.36 -7.16 13.48
N ASP A 94 8.38 -7.05 14.81
CA ASP A 94 8.25 -5.78 15.55
C ASP A 94 7.05 -4.92 15.10
N GLY A 95 5.91 -5.57 14.85
CA GLY A 95 4.65 -4.91 14.46
C GLY A 95 4.54 -4.53 12.98
N LEU A 96 5.62 -4.66 12.20
CA LEU A 96 5.62 -4.44 10.76
C LEU A 96 5.57 -5.76 10.00
N PRO A 97 4.88 -5.83 8.84
CA PRO A 97 4.91 -7.01 8.00
C PRO A 97 6.30 -7.24 7.41
N LYS A 98 6.73 -8.51 7.34
CA LYS A 98 7.96 -8.89 6.65
C LYS A 98 7.74 -8.92 5.14
N ALA A 99 8.21 -7.88 4.46
CA ALA A 99 8.13 -7.80 3.00
C ALA A 99 8.90 -8.95 2.32
N ASN A 100 8.46 -9.33 1.11
CA ASN A 100 9.09 -10.36 0.28
C ASN A 100 9.25 -11.74 0.96
N TYR A 101 8.32 -12.09 1.85
CA TYR A 101 8.38 -13.33 2.64
C TYR A 101 8.09 -14.62 1.86
N PHE A 102 7.39 -14.53 0.73
CA PHE A 102 6.94 -15.69 -0.06
C PHE A 102 7.61 -15.75 -1.45
N PRO A 103 8.94 -15.97 -1.52
CA PRO A 103 9.63 -16.09 -2.79
C PRO A 103 9.18 -17.34 -3.56
N ALA A 104 8.90 -17.16 -4.85
CA ALA A 104 8.54 -18.24 -5.76
C ALA A 104 9.81 -18.94 -6.29
N THR A 105 10.54 -19.62 -5.41
CA THR A 105 11.82 -20.27 -5.77
C THR A 105 11.64 -21.51 -6.64
N ASN A 106 10.68 -22.37 -6.27
CA ASN A 106 10.33 -23.59 -6.98
C ASN A 106 8.88 -24.01 -6.66
N ILE A 107 8.40 -25.05 -7.36
CA ILE A 107 7.03 -25.52 -7.27
C ILE A 107 6.74 -26.10 -5.88
N GLU A 108 7.69 -26.81 -5.28
CA GLU A 108 7.55 -27.44 -3.97
C GLU A 108 7.36 -26.40 -2.87
N THR A 109 8.15 -25.34 -2.88
CA THR A 109 8.02 -24.19 -1.96
C THR A 109 6.68 -23.50 -2.13
N ILE A 110 6.22 -23.28 -3.37
CA ILE A 110 4.90 -22.69 -3.61
C ILE A 110 3.79 -23.59 -3.05
N LYS A 111 3.86 -24.91 -3.29
CA LYS A 111 2.89 -25.88 -2.72
C LYS A 111 2.86 -25.81 -1.20
N GLN A 112 4.03 -25.74 -0.55
CA GLN A 112 4.12 -25.60 0.90
C GLN A 112 3.41 -24.34 1.41
N TYR A 113 3.49 -23.22 0.68
CA TYR A 113 2.74 -22.01 1.05
C TYR A 113 1.22 -22.26 1.01
N PHE A 114 0.71 -22.91 -0.03
CA PHE A 114 -0.73 -23.22 -0.13
C PHE A 114 -1.22 -24.19 0.96
N GLU A 115 -0.37 -25.09 1.42
CA GLU A 115 -0.72 -26.09 2.43
C GLU A 115 -0.65 -25.53 3.86
N ASN A 116 0.32 -24.66 4.14
CA ASN A 116 0.65 -24.26 5.51
C ASN A 116 0.27 -22.81 5.84
N GLU A 117 0.16 -21.94 4.84
CA GLU A 117 -0.04 -20.51 5.05
C GLU A 117 -1.50 -20.10 4.92
N LYS A 118 -1.86 -19.05 5.64
CA LYS A 118 -3.21 -18.50 5.58
C LYS A 118 -3.31 -17.48 4.46
N LYS A 119 -4.38 -17.60 3.69
CA LYS A 119 -4.79 -16.56 2.76
C LYS A 119 -5.16 -15.27 3.51
N ALA A 120 -4.73 -14.13 3.02
CA ALA A 120 -5.13 -12.83 3.55
C ALA A 120 -6.63 -12.57 3.30
N GLU A 121 -7.35 -12.15 4.34
CA GLU A 121 -8.78 -11.82 4.28
C GLU A 121 -9.01 -10.31 4.22
N TYR A 122 -8.02 -9.53 4.65
CA TYR A 122 -8.05 -8.08 4.70
C TYR A 122 -6.78 -7.52 4.08
N VAL A 123 -6.88 -6.34 3.48
CA VAL A 123 -5.72 -5.48 3.19
C VAL A 123 -5.72 -4.37 4.21
N TYR A 124 -4.64 -4.30 4.98
CA TYR A 124 -4.37 -3.22 5.89
C TYR A 124 -3.67 -2.10 5.12
N VAL A 125 -4.13 -0.86 5.27
CA VAL A 125 -3.59 0.30 4.56
C VAL A 125 -3.26 1.39 5.56
N ILE A 126 -2.08 1.99 5.40
CA ILE A 126 -1.66 3.17 6.15
C ILE A 126 -1.49 4.32 5.16
N MET A 127 -2.29 5.37 5.36
CA MET A 127 -2.29 6.58 4.57
C MET A 127 -1.60 7.70 5.36
N ALA A 128 -0.74 8.47 4.69
CA ALA A 128 -0.16 9.69 5.21
C ALA A 128 -0.83 10.90 4.56
N GLN A 129 -1.21 11.89 5.36
CA GLN A 129 -1.79 13.13 4.86
C GLN A 129 -1.22 14.32 5.62
N VAL A 130 -0.92 15.40 4.89
CA VAL A 130 -0.49 16.65 5.52
C VAL A 130 -1.73 17.32 6.15
N PRO A 131 -1.67 17.83 7.39
CA PRO A 131 -2.82 18.43 8.09
C PRO A 131 -3.17 19.84 7.56
N ILE A 132 -3.29 19.97 6.25
CA ILE A 132 -3.70 21.16 5.52
C ILE A 132 -4.91 20.78 4.68
N SER A 133 -5.90 21.67 4.62
CA SER A 133 -7.11 21.46 3.83
C SER A 133 -6.77 21.14 2.37
N ASN A 134 -7.46 20.15 1.80
CA ASN A 134 -7.30 19.68 0.42
C ASN A 134 -5.91 19.13 0.07
N SER A 135 -5.06 18.82 1.06
CA SER A 135 -3.82 18.12 0.78
C SER A 135 -4.12 16.70 0.29
N PRO A 136 -3.47 16.23 -0.79
CA PRO A 136 -3.63 14.86 -1.25
C PRO A 136 -3.03 13.88 -0.24
N SER A 137 -3.70 12.75 -0.04
CA SER A 137 -3.16 11.65 0.77
C SER A 137 -2.17 10.81 -0.04
N PHE A 138 -1.29 10.12 0.68
CA PHE A 138 -0.27 9.24 0.13
C PHE A 138 -0.36 7.87 0.79
N CYS A 139 -0.41 6.80 0.00
CA CYS A 139 -0.38 5.44 0.53
C CYS A 139 1.06 5.09 0.98
N LEU A 140 1.27 5.09 2.29
CA LEU A 140 2.58 4.86 2.91
C LEU A 140 2.94 3.37 2.91
N MET A 141 1.99 2.50 3.24
CA MET A 141 2.17 1.05 3.27
C MET A 141 0.83 0.36 3.07
N LEU A 142 0.86 -0.82 2.46
CA LEU A 142 -0.27 -1.75 2.43
C LEU A 142 0.22 -3.19 2.55
N PHE A 143 -0.56 -4.05 3.20
CA PHE A 143 -0.23 -5.47 3.33
C PHE A 143 -1.45 -6.35 3.61
N GLY A 144 -1.40 -7.60 3.19
CA GLY A 144 -2.38 -8.63 3.49
C GLY A 144 -2.32 -9.09 4.94
N THR A 145 -3.48 -9.21 5.57
CA THR A 145 -3.62 -9.68 6.96
C THR A 145 -4.90 -10.50 7.16
N ASP A 146 -4.94 -11.29 8.22
CA ASP A 146 -6.15 -11.92 8.76
C ASP A 146 -6.74 -11.11 9.93
N ASN A 147 -6.23 -9.90 10.16
CA ASN A 147 -6.62 -9.00 11.24
C ASN A 147 -6.47 -9.63 12.64
N ARG A 148 -5.48 -10.51 12.86
CA ARG A 148 -5.21 -11.15 14.15
C ARG A 148 -4.05 -10.56 14.95
N PHE A 149 -3.57 -9.37 14.60
CA PHE A 149 -2.58 -8.65 15.41
C PHE A 149 -3.16 -8.25 16.78
N ASN A 150 -2.27 -8.05 17.75
CA ASN A 150 -2.59 -7.59 19.08
C ASN A 150 -2.14 -6.13 19.30
N HIS A 151 -2.49 -5.55 20.45
CA HIS A 151 -2.14 -4.16 20.79
C HIS A 151 -0.63 -3.86 20.90
N GLU A 152 0.20 -4.85 21.27
CA GLU A 152 1.66 -4.69 21.32
C GLU A 152 2.23 -4.61 19.91
N ASP A 153 1.73 -5.43 18.98
CA ASP A 153 2.09 -5.35 17.56
C ASP A 153 1.80 -3.95 17.00
N ILE A 154 0.66 -3.36 17.37
CA ILE A 154 0.27 -2.00 16.96
C ILE A 154 1.23 -0.95 17.53
N ILE A 155 1.53 -1.01 18.83
CA ILE A 155 2.45 -0.07 19.49
C ILE A 155 3.85 -0.15 18.86
N ASN A 156 4.34 -1.37 18.61
CA ASN A 156 5.63 -1.59 17.97
C ASN A 156 5.63 -1.03 16.54
N ARG A 157 4.56 -1.28 15.77
CA ARG A 157 4.39 -0.72 14.42
C ARG A 157 4.47 0.80 14.42
N TRP A 158 3.67 1.47 15.24
CA TRP A 158 3.64 2.92 15.31
C TRP A 158 4.98 3.50 15.74
N THR A 159 5.67 2.83 16.67
CA THR A 159 7.00 3.21 17.13
C THR A 159 8.03 3.11 15.99
N ARG A 160 8.05 1.99 15.27
CA ARG A 160 8.95 1.79 14.11
C ARG A 160 8.65 2.79 13.00
N ILE A 161 7.37 3.03 12.69
CA ILE A 161 6.95 4.02 11.69
C ILE A 161 7.44 5.43 12.08
N LYS A 162 7.31 5.84 13.35
CA LYS A 162 7.85 7.12 13.84
C LYS A 162 9.38 7.20 13.71
N GLN A 163 10.09 6.12 14.04
CA GLN A 163 11.55 6.07 13.90
C GLN A 163 11.99 6.20 12.44
N GLU A 164 11.35 5.45 11.53
CA GLU A 164 11.67 5.53 10.10
C GLU A 164 11.33 6.92 9.53
N ALA A 165 10.18 7.51 9.89
CA ALA A 165 9.82 8.87 9.48
C ALA A 165 10.88 9.92 9.89
N GLY A 166 11.41 9.79 11.11
CA GLY A 166 12.47 10.66 11.62
C GLY A 166 13.74 10.63 10.78
N ARG A 167 14.10 9.48 10.19
CA ARG A 167 15.26 9.35 9.27
C ARG A 167 15.11 10.17 7.99
N TRP A 168 13.87 10.43 7.58
CA TRP A 168 13.55 11.25 6.41
C TRP A 168 13.25 12.72 6.78
N GLY A 169 13.39 13.09 8.05
CA GLY A 169 13.03 14.42 8.54
C GLY A 169 11.52 14.70 8.46
N ILE A 170 10.70 13.65 8.48
CA ILE A 170 9.24 13.76 8.45
C ILE A 170 8.70 13.62 9.88
N GLN A 171 7.97 14.63 10.33
CA GLN A 171 7.29 14.61 11.62
C GLN A 171 5.91 13.97 11.49
N ILE A 172 5.61 12.98 12.33
CA ILE A 172 4.26 12.42 12.48
C ILE A 172 3.58 13.11 13.66
N LEU A 173 2.51 13.86 13.41
CA LEU A 173 1.75 14.55 14.46
C LEU A 173 0.87 13.61 15.28
N GLY A 174 0.33 12.59 14.63
CA GLY A 174 -0.64 11.69 15.21
C GLY A 174 -0.94 10.54 14.27
N ILE A 175 -1.54 9.50 14.84
CA ILE A 175 -2.04 8.34 14.13
C ILE A 175 -3.49 8.15 14.55
N SER A 176 -4.39 8.08 13.58
CA SER A 176 -5.79 7.73 13.78
C SER A 176 -6.09 6.36 13.20
N SER A 177 -6.98 5.63 13.87
CA SER A 177 -7.45 4.31 13.45
C SER A 177 -8.95 4.19 13.71
N ASP A 178 -9.55 3.10 13.26
CA ASP A 178 -10.92 2.73 13.57
C ASP A 178 -11.16 2.43 15.09
N GLY A 179 -12.40 2.13 15.43
CA GLY A 179 -12.82 1.80 16.79
C GLY A 179 -12.50 0.38 17.25
N ASP A 180 -11.57 -0.35 16.61
CA ASP A 180 -11.18 -1.68 17.06
C ASP A 180 -10.62 -1.62 18.49
N PRO A 181 -11.09 -2.46 19.44
CA PRO A 181 -10.64 -2.42 20.82
C PRO A 181 -9.13 -2.54 21.02
N ARG A 182 -8.42 -3.23 20.12
CA ARG A 182 -6.96 -3.42 20.17
C ARG A 182 -6.23 -2.12 19.80
N LEU A 183 -6.75 -1.41 18.81
CA LEU A 183 -6.24 -0.11 18.36
C LEU A 183 -6.54 0.95 19.42
N LEU A 184 -7.77 0.99 19.96
CA LEU A 184 -8.12 1.86 21.08
C LEU A 184 -7.26 1.61 22.32
N LYS A 185 -6.94 0.34 22.62
CA LYS A 185 -6.02 0.00 23.71
C LYS A 185 -4.62 0.54 23.44
N ALA A 186 -4.11 0.42 22.22
CA ALA A 186 -2.81 0.99 21.84
C ALA A 186 -2.81 2.54 21.94
N MET A 187 -3.88 3.22 21.49
CA MET A 187 -4.04 4.68 21.61
C MET A 187 -4.08 5.16 23.06
N LYS A 188 -4.60 4.35 23.99
CA LYS A 188 -4.65 4.71 25.41
C LYS A 188 -3.28 4.64 26.08
N ILE A 189 -2.39 3.78 25.59
CA ILE A 189 -1.08 3.52 26.20
C ILE A 189 -0.02 4.52 25.71
N LEU A 190 -0.11 4.94 24.44
CA LEU A 190 0.80 5.89 23.79
C LEU A 190 0.40 7.35 24.00
#